data_AF-A0AAW2Q8M3-F1
#
_entry.id   AF-A0AAW2Q8M3-F1
#
_cell.length_a   1.000
_cell.length_b   1.000
_cell.length_c   1.000
_cell.angle_alpha   90.00
_cell.angle_beta   90.00
_cell.angle_gamma   90.00
#
_symmetry.space_group_name_H-M   'P 1'
#
loop_
_entity.id
_entity.type
_entity.pdbx_description
1 polymer ?
#
loop_
_entity_poly.entity_id
_entity_poly.type
_entity_poly.pdbx_seq_one_letter_code
_entity_poly.pdbx_strand_id
1 'polypeptide(L)'
;MPVEWELSDDLPDEDVLMIEVTPPRKMYFDGASHKEGASTGVVFVTSKGEVLHYSFTLTQNCSNNIAEYQALILGLEIAVNVK
;
A
#
# COMPACT_ATOMS: atom_id res chain seq x y z
N MET A 1 7.58 40.41 -13.60
CA MET A 1 7.72 39.92 -12.21
C MET A 1 6.39 40.19 -11.52
N PRO A 2 5.64 39.18 -11.05
CA PRO A 2 4.41 39.42 -10.32
C PRO A 2 4.66 39.48 -8.81
N VAL A 3 3.95 40.41 -8.19
CA VAL A 3 3.94 40.86 -6.80
C VAL A 3 3.76 39.70 -5.81
N GLU A 4 4.65 39.63 -4.80
CA GLU A 4 4.47 38.82 -3.59
C GLU A 4 3.24 39.32 -2.83
N TRP A 5 2.22 38.46 -2.73
CA TRP A 5 1.16 38.63 -1.76
C TRP A 5 1.64 37.95 -0.48
N GLU A 6 1.94 38.75 0.55
CA GLU A 6 2.23 38.19 1.88
C GLU A 6 0.95 37.56 2.44
N LEU A 7 0.97 36.24 2.49
CA LEU A 7 -0.11 35.42 3.00
C LEU A 7 0.03 35.42 4.53
N SER A 8 -0.88 36.10 5.22
CA SER A 8 -0.86 36.16 6.69
C SER A 8 -1.30 34.81 7.28
N ASP A 9 -0.36 34.04 7.82
CA ASP A 9 -0.55 32.75 8.48
C ASP A 9 -1.13 32.89 9.91
N ASP A 10 -2.35 33.40 10.06
CA ASP A 10 -3.04 33.48 11.36
C ASP A 10 -4.35 32.68 11.33
N LEU A 11 -4.24 31.34 11.24
CA LEU A 11 -5.35 30.41 11.45
C LEU A 11 -5.09 29.58 12.73
N PRO A 12 -5.90 29.73 13.80
CA PRO A 12 -5.61 29.16 15.12
C PRO A 12 -6.01 27.68 15.28
N ASP A 13 -6.27 26.95 14.19
CA ASP A 13 -6.77 25.56 14.22
C ASP A 13 -6.16 24.65 13.13
N GLU A 14 -5.13 25.10 12.39
CA GLU A 14 -4.32 24.16 11.62
C GLU A 14 -3.33 23.50 12.56
N ASP A 15 -3.80 22.48 13.30
CA ASP A 15 -2.95 21.35 13.65
C ASP A 15 -2.48 20.73 12.33
N VAL A 16 -1.46 21.34 11.73
CA VAL A 16 -0.73 20.81 10.59
C VAL A 16 -0.20 19.48 11.07
N LEU A 17 -0.91 18.41 10.71
CA LEU A 17 -0.44 17.04 10.86
C LEU A 17 0.88 17.00 10.10
N MET A 18 1.99 17.19 10.83
CA MET A 18 3.34 16.92 10.38
C MET A 18 3.37 15.41 10.10
N ILE A 19 2.93 15.03 8.91
CA ILE A 19 3.18 13.71 8.37
C ILE A 19 4.69 13.71 8.17
N GLU A 20 5.42 13.12 9.12
CA GLU A 20 6.81 12.74 8.88
C GLU A 20 6.81 11.96 7.56
N VAL A 21 7.32 12.57 6.50
CA VAL A 21 7.35 11.95 5.17
C VAL A 21 8.42 10.88 5.22
N THR A 22 8.07 9.72 5.78
CA THR A 22 8.88 8.52 5.64
C THR A 22 9.01 8.22 4.16
N PRO A 23 10.20 7.82 3.66
CA PRO A 23 10.39 7.54 2.26
C PRO A 23 9.32 6.55 1.76
N PRO A 24 8.72 6.79 0.59
CA PRO A 24 7.59 5.99 0.12
C PRO A 24 8.02 4.53 -0.02
N ARG A 25 7.33 3.64 0.69
CA ARG A 25 7.46 2.19 0.52
C ARG A 25 6.71 1.76 -0.74
N LYS A 26 7.17 0.68 -1.38
CA LYS A 26 6.50 0.12 -2.57
C LYS A 26 5.86 -1.21 -2.21
N MET A 27 4.64 -1.43 -2.68
CA MET A 27 3.93 -2.70 -2.60
C MET A 27 3.60 -3.16 -4.02
N TYR A 28 3.88 -4.41 -4.30
CA TYR A 28 3.48 -5.12 -5.51
C TYR A 28 2.61 -6.29 -5.09
N PHE A 29 1.56 -6.58 -5.84
CA PHE A 29 0.67 -7.69 -5.56
C PHE A 29 0.25 -8.33 -6.87
N ASP A 30 -0.06 -9.62 -6.80
CA ASP A 30 -0.58 -10.41 -7.91
C ASP A 30 -1.43 -11.56 -7.36
N GLY A 31 -2.56 -11.82 -8.00
CA GLY A 31 -3.45 -12.91 -7.67
C GLY A 31 -3.68 -13.84 -8.85
N ALA A 32 -3.49 -15.14 -8.63
CA ALA A 32 -3.67 -16.15 -9.66
C ALA A 32 -4.80 -17.11 -9.28
N SER A 33 -5.67 -17.45 -10.23
CA SER A 33 -6.65 -18.51 -10.05
C SER A 33 -6.49 -19.59 -11.12
N HIS A 34 -6.64 -20.84 -10.68
CA HIS A 34 -6.66 -22.03 -11.50
C HIS A 34 -7.86 -22.92 -11.15
N LYS A 35 -8.13 -23.94 -11.97
CA LYS A 35 -9.19 -24.93 -11.70
C LYS A 35 -9.00 -25.67 -10.37
N GLU A 36 -7.76 -25.82 -9.93
CA GLU A 36 -7.38 -26.59 -8.74
C GLU A 36 -7.26 -25.72 -7.48
N GLY A 37 -7.38 -24.41 -7.60
CA GLY A 37 -7.25 -23.48 -6.49
C GLY A 37 -6.80 -22.09 -6.92
N ALA A 38 -6.67 -21.19 -5.96
CA ALA A 38 -6.20 -19.84 -6.20
C ALA A 38 -5.16 -19.43 -5.16
N SER A 39 -4.34 -18.45 -5.50
CA SER A 39 -3.28 -17.94 -4.64
C SER A 39 -3.09 -16.44 -4.82
N THR A 40 -2.47 -15.82 -3.82
CA THR A 40 -2.09 -14.42 -3.84
C THR A 40 -0.61 -14.29 -3.49
N GLY A 41 0.03 -13.29 -4.07
CA GLY A 41 1.41 -12.90 -3.82
C GLY A 41 1.48 -11.41 -3.52
N VAL A 42 2.30 -11.04 -2.54
CA VAL A 42 2.58 -9.64 -2.19
C VAL A 42 4.07 -9.47 -1.95
N VAL A 43 4.63 -8.36 -2.45
CA VAL A 43 6.03 -7.97 -2.26
C VAL A 43 6.07 -6.55 -1.73
N PHE A 44 6.75 -6.35 -0.61
CA PHE A 44 7.07 -5.03 -0.09
C PHE A 44 8.54 -4.71 -0.33
N VAL A 45 8.81 -3.48 -0.75
CA VAL A 45 10.14 -2.89 -0.74
C VAL A 45 10.13 -1.80 0.34
N THR A 46 10.88 -2.03 1.42
CA THR A 46 11.00 -1.07 2.51
C THR A 46 11.77 0.17 2.05
N SER A 47 11.70 1.26 2.81
CA SER A 47 12.50 2.47 2.56
C SER A 47 14.01 2.20 2.63
N LYS A 48 14.43 1.11 3.26
CA LYS A 48 15.83 0.63 3.32
C LYS A 48 16.22 -0.25 2.13
N GLY A 49 15.28 -0.52 1.23
CA GLY A 49 15.48 -1.40 0.07
C GLY A 49 15.38 -2.89 0.40
N GLU A 50 14.90 -3.26 1.59
CA GLU A 50 14.67 -4.67 1.94
C GLU A 50 13.42 -5.17 1.21
N VAL A 51 13.45 -6.42 0.74
CA VAL A 51 12.34 -7.04 0.03
C VAL A 51 11.69 -8.10 0.90
N LEU A 52 10.41 -7.91 1.22
CA LEU A 52 9.60 -8.86 1.99
C LEU A 52 8.59 -9.53 1.06
N HIS A 53 8.61 -10.86 1.00
CA HIS A 53 7.72 -11.65 0.15
C HIS A 53 6.67 -12.38 0.99
N TYR A 54 5.41 -12.30 0.55
CA TYR A 54 4.29 -13.01 1.14
C TYR A 54 3.54 -13.75 0.05
N SER A 55 3.10 -14.98 0.34
CA SER A 55 2.22 -15.72 -0.53
C SER A 55 1.20 -16.50 0.30
N PHE A 56 -0.04 -16.50 -0.17
CA PHE A 56 -1.16 -17.15 0.49
C PHE A 56 -1.91 -18.02 -0.50
N THR A 57 -2.37 -19.17 -0.04
CA THR A 57 -3.31 -20.00 -0.79
C THR A 57 -4.73 -19.65 -0.35
N LEU A 58 -5.60 -19.44 -1.31
CA LEU A 58 -7.01 -19.16 -1.06
C LEU A 58 -7.74 -20.48 -0.86
N THR A 59 -8.54 -20.58 0.20
CA THR A 59 -9.26 -21.82 0.56
C THR A 59 -10.42 -22.14 -0.38
N GLN A 60 -10.83 -21.17 -1.20
CA GLN A 60 -11.90 -21.31 -2.17
C GLN A 60 -11.39 -20.98 -3.57
N ASN A 61 -11.88 -21.73 -4.55
CA ASN A 61 -11.70 -21.38 -5.95
C ASN A 61 -12.41 -20.04 -6.23
N CYS A 62 -11.72 -19.14 -6.92
CA CYS A 62 -12.24 -17.84 -7.29
C CYS A 62 -11.92 -17.50 -8.75
N SER A 63 -12.38 -16.36 -9.27
CA SER A 63 -11.90 -15.88 -10.58
C SER A 63 -10.53 -15.20 -10.42
N ASN A 64 -9.81 -14.99 -11.53
CA ASN A 64 -8.55 -14.22 -11.51
C ASN A 64 -8.75 -12.85 -10.87
N ASN A 65 -9.80 -12.11 -11.25
CA ASN A 65 -10.08 -10.81 -10.67
C ASN A 65 -10.28 -10.87 -9.14
N ILE A 66 -10.94 -11.91 -8.63
CA ILE A 66 -11.11 -12.06 -7.17
C ILE A 66 -9.76 -12.33 -6.50
N ALA A 67 -8.90 -13.18 -7.09
CA ALA A 67 -7.57 -13.43 -6.56
C ALA A 67 -6.74 -12.14 -6.52
N GLU A 68 -6.79 -11.33 -7.58
CA GLU A 68 -6.10 -10.03 -7.66
C GLU A 68 -6.58 -9.06 -6.58
N TYR A 69 -7.90 -8.94 -6.38
CA TYR A 69 -8.44 -8.11 -5.31
C TYR A 69 -8.08 -8.63 -3.92
N GLN A 70 -8.03 -9.95 -3.73
CA GLN A 70 -7.59 -10.53 -2.46
C GLN A 70 -6.11 -10.27 -2.20
N ALA A 71 -5.25 -10.32 -3.22
CA ALA A 71 -3.84 -9.96 -3.11
C ALA A 71 -3.66 -8.49 -2.69
N LEU A 72 -4.45 -7.59 -3.26
CA LEU A 72 -4.46 -6.18 -2.86
C LEU A 72 -4.90 -5.98 -1.40
N ILE A 73 -6.02 -6.59 -1.00
CA ILE A 73 -6.58 -6.44 0.36
C ILE A 73 -5.60 -6.98 1.41
N LEU A 74 -5.10 -8.21 1.23
CA LEU A 74 -4.11 -8.82 2.11
C LEU A 74 -2.84 -7.98 2.18
N GLY A 75 -2.38 -7.46 1.03
CA GLY A 75 -1.26 -6.54 0.98
C GLY A 75 -1.49 -5.30 1.83
N LEU A 76 -2.65 -4.65 1.72
CA LEU A 76 -2.96 -3.48 2.53
C LEU A 76 -3.02 -3.79 4.03
N GLU A 77 -3.60 -4.93 4.42
CA GLU A 77 -3.62 -5.39 5.82
C GLU A 77 -2.22 -5.63 6.38
N ILE A 78 -1.32 -6.19 5.56
CA ILE A 78 0.08 -6.41 5.94
C ILE A 78 0.83 -5.08 5.99
N ALA A 79 0.58 -4.17 5.05
CA ALA A 79 1.25 -2.87 4.96
C ALA A 79 1.09 -2.02 6.23
N VAL A 80 -0.08 -2.10 6.89
CA VAL A 80 -0.33 -1.43 8.17
C VAL A 80 0.57 -1.97 9.29
N ASN A 81 1.01 -3.23 9.20
CA ASN A 81 1.81 -3.91 10.20
C ASN A 81 3.31 -3.96 9.87
N VAL A 82 3.69 -3.79 8.60
CA VAL A 82 5.09 -3.78 8.15
C VAL A 82 5.75 -2.46 8.55
N LYS A 83 6.80 -2.55 9.37
CA LYS A 83 7.61 -1.42 9.85
C LYS A 83 8.82 -1.13 8.96
#